data_AF-A0A956W5B4-F1
#
_entry.id   AF-A0A956W5B4-F1
#
_cell.length_a   1.000
_cell.length_b   1.000
_cell.length_c   1.000
_cell.angle_alpha   90.00
_cell.angle_beta   90.00
_cell.angle_gamma   90.00
#
_symmetry.space_group_name_H-M   'P 1'
#
loop_
_entity.id
_entity.type
_entity.pdbx_description
1 polymer ?
#
loop_
_entity_poly.entity_id
_entity_poly.type
_entity_poly.pdbx_seq_one_letter_code
_entity_poly.pdbx_strand_id
1 'polypeptide(L)' 'AGDPLQPVATATTVRVRDGRASHTDGPFAETREQLGGYYIVDCKDLDQALEYAARIPGAARGCVEVRPVMDLEG' A
#
# COMPACT_ATOMS: atom_id res chain seq x y z
N ALA A 1 8.67 0.26 -11.47
CA ALA A 1 8.42 -1.19 -11.35
C ALA A 1 7.42 -1.41 -10.23
N GLY A 2 6.76 -2.57 -10.14
CA GLY A 2 5.87 -2.87 -9.01
C GLY A 2 6.62 -3.60 -7.91
N ASP A 3 6.26 -3.30 -6.66
CA ASP A 3 6.91 -3.87 -5.47
C ASP A 3 5.91 -4.81 -4.76
N PRO A 4 5.95 -6.14 -5.03
CA PRO A 4 5.11 -7.10 -4.32
C PRO A 4 5.58 -7.27 -2.87
N LEU A 5 4.62 -7.43 -1.97
CA LEU A 5 4.87 -7.70 -0.55
C LEU A 5 4.74 -9.19 -0.25
N GLN A 6 5.50 -9.64 0.75
CA GLN A 6 5.34 -10.97 1.33
C GLN A 6 3.99 -11.10 2.06
N PRO A 7 3.48 -12.33 2.29
CA PRO A 7 2.23 -12.53 3.03
C PRO A 7 2.21 -11.81 4.38
N VAL A 8 1.04 -11.36 4.84
CA VAL A 8 0.91 -10.61 6.11
C VAL A 8 1.41 -11.37 7.35
N ALA A 9 1.55 -12.69 7.26
CA ALA A 9 2.17 -13.52 8.29
C ALA A 9 3.66 -13.19 8.53
N THR A 10 4.33 -12.52 7.57
CA THR A 10 5.72 -12.07 7.72
C THR A 10 5.82 -10.63 8.23
N ALA A 11 4.69 -9.95 8.48
CA ALA A 11 4.67 -8.57 8.93
C ALA A 11 4.93 -8.47 10.45
N THR A 12 5.52 -7.35 10.86
CA THR A 12 5.58 -6.92 12.27
C THR A 12 5.14 -5.47 12.32
N THR A 13 4.14 -5.18 13.14
CA THR A 13 3.61 -3.83 13.33
C THR A 13 4.32 -3.14 14.49
N VAL A 14 4.74 -1.88 14.27
CA VAL A 14 5.38 -1.04 15.29
C VAL A 14 4.42 0.08 15.68
N ARG A 15 4.29 0.33 16.99
CA ARG A 15 3.52 1.47 17.52
C ARG A 15 4.35 2.23 18.55
N VAL A 16 4.45 3.55 18.39
CA VAL A 16 5.11 4.43 19.36
C VAL A 16 4.05 5.22 20.14
N ARG A 17 4.11 5.17 21.48
CA ARG A 17 3.29 5.98 22.39
C ARG A 17 4.16 6.47 23.54
N ASP A 18 4.04 7.75 23.88
CA ASP A 18 4.81 8.38 24.97
C ASP A 18 6.32 8.14 24.87
N GLY A 19 6.86 8.19 23.64
CA GLY A 19 8.29 7.95 23.36
C GLY A 19 8.73 6.48 23.47
N ARG A 20 7.82 5.53 23.65
CA ARG A 20 8.14 4.09 23.74
C ARG A 20 7.56 3.31 22.57
N ALA A 21 8.38 2.46 21.96
CA ALA A 21 7.98 1.55 20.89
C ALA A 21 7.46 0.22 21.44
N SER A 22 6.37 -0.28 20.86
CA SER A 22 5.87 -1.65 21.02
C SER A 22 5.74 -2.33 19.67
N HIS A 23 5.84 -3.66 19.67
CA HIS A 23 5.82 -4.51 18.48
C HIS A 23 4.73 -5.56 18.62
N THR A 24 4.03 -5.84 17.52
CA THR A 24 3.07 -6.94 17.42
C THR A 24 3.27 -7.69 16.12
N ASP A 25 3.28 -9.01 16.16
CA ASP A 25 3.32 -9.83 14.96
C ASP A 25 2.06 -9.64 14.12
N GLY A 26 2.21 -9.67 12.80
CA GLY A 26 1.12 -9.46 11.86
C GLY A 26 0.94 -8.01 11.39
N PRO A 27 -0.03 -7.78 10.49
CA PRO A 27 -0.30 -6.48 9.88
C PRO A 27 -0.93 -5.51 10.87
N PHE A 28 -0.94 -4.22 10.52
CA PHE A 28 -1.50 -3.17 11.38
C PHE A 28 -3.00 -3.36 11.65
N ALA A 29 -3.75 -3.85 10.66
CA ALA A 29 -5.17 -4.09 10.75
C ALA A 29 -5.49 -5.50 10.26
N GLU A 30 -6.37 -6.18 10.98
CA GLU A 30 -6.99 -7.40 10.49
C GLU A 30 -8.12 -7.02 9.53
N THR A 31 -7.89 -7.25 8.25
CA THR A 31 -8.82 -6.88 7.17
C THR A 31 -9.18 -8.10 6.34
N ARG A 32 -10.35 -8.05 5.69
CA ARG A 32 -10.75 -9.08 4.74
C ARG A 32 -9.82 -9.15 3.53
N GLU A 33 -9.30 -8.01 3.10
CA GLU A 33 -8.37 -7.85 1.98
C GLU A 33 -7.04 -7.27 2.48
N GLN A 34 -5.93 -7.88 2.06
CA GLN A 34 -4.58 -7.55 2.53
C GLN A 34 -3.81 -6.77 1.46
N LEU A 35 -2.97 -5.82 1.88
CA LEU A 35 -2.09 -5.10 0.97
C LEU A 35 -0.97 -6.04 0.47
N GLY A 36 -1.06 -6.45 -0.79
CA GLY A 36 -0.12 -7.40 -1.39
C GLY A 36 1.03 -6.78 -2.19
N GLY A 37 1.04 -5.46 -2.37
CA GLY A 37 2.00 -4.76 -3.21
C GLY A 37 1.58 -3.34 -3.52
N TYR A 38 2.51 -2.55 -4.05
CA TYR A 38 2.21 -1.19 -4.52
C TYR A 38 3.01 -0.84 -5.77
N TYR A 39 2.59 0.25 -6.41
CA TYR A 39 3.28 0.89 -7.52
C TYR A 39 3.39 2.38 -7.19
N ILE A 40 4.54 2.99 -7.50
CA ILE A 40 4.65 4.45 -7.61
C ILE A 40 4.81 4.77 -9.09
N VAL A 41 3.98 5.68 -9.57
CA VAL A 41 3.94 6.09 -10.98
C VAL A 41 3.79 7.60 -11.05
N ASP A 42 4.58 8.21 -11.93
CA ASP A 42 4.35 9.60 -12.34
C ASP A 42 3.25 9.61 -13.39
N CYS A 43 2.20 10.39 -13.12
CA CYS A 43 1.06 10.54 -14.00
C CYS A 43 0.77 12.02 -14.17
N LYS A 44 0.29 12.40 -15.35
CA LYS A 44 -0.12 13.78 -15.63
C LYS A 44 -1.26 14.23 -14.70
N ASP A 45 -2.20 13.33 -14.43
CA ASP A 45 -3.41 13.57 -13.66
C ASP A 45 -3.96 12.23 -13.11
N LEU A 46 -5.03 12.32 -12.32
CA LEU A 46 -5.69 11.17 -11.72
C LEU A 46 -6.28 10.21 -12.77
N ASP A 47 -6.79 10.74 -13.88
CA ASP A 47 -7.42 9.92 -14.92
C ASP A 47 -6.40 8.99 -15.56
N GLN A 48 -5.20 9.49 -15.88
CA GLN A 48 -4.10 8.65 -16.36
C GLN A 48 -3.69 7.59 -15.32
N ALA A 49 -3.65 7.94 -14.03
CA ALA A 49 -3.33 6.98 -12.98
C ALA A 49 -4.40 5.86 -12.86
N LEU A 50 -5.69 6.20 -13.02
CA LEU A 50 -6.79 5.24 -13.02
C LEU A 50 -6.72 4.31 -14.23
N GLU A 51 -6.38 4.83 -15.42
CA GLU A 51 -6.16 4.01 -16.62
C GLU A 51 -5.02 2.99 -16.41
N TYR A 52 -3.94 3.39 -15.75
CA TYR A 52 -2.84 2.48 -15.43
C TYR A 52 -3.25 1.45 -14.38
N ALA A 53 -3.95 1.87 -13.32
CA ALA A 53 -4.45 0.98 -12.28
C ALA A 53 -5.36 -0.12 -12.84
N ALA A 54 -6.24 0.21 -13.79
CA ALA A 54 -7.12 -0.75 -14.45
C ALA A 54 -6.39 -1.85 -15.25
N ARG A 55 -5.13 -1.61 -15.63
CA ARG A 55 -4.29 -2.59 -16.36
C ARG A 55 -3.53 -3.53 -15.43
N ILE A 56 -3.50 -3.27 -14.13
CA ILE A 56 -2.81 -4.11 -13.15
C ILE A 56 -3.61 -5.42 -12.99
N PRO A 57 -3.02 -6.61 -13.22
CA PRO A 57 -3.76 -7.88 -13.14
C PRO A 57 -4.49 -8.12 -11.82
N GLY A 58 -3.98 -7.56 -10.71
CA GLY A 58 -4.61 -7.60 -9.39
C GLY A 58 -5.99 -6.92 -9.34
N ALA A 59 -6.24 -5.91 -10.16
CA ALA A 59 -7.53 -5.21 -10.22
C ALA A 59 -8.69 -6.14 -10.63
N ALA A 60 -8.41 -7.21 -11.38
CA ALA A 60 -9.41 -8.20 -11.79
C ALA A 60 -9.72 -9.26 -10.72
N ARG A 61 -8.88 -9.39 -9.67
CA ARG A 61 -9.00 -10.43 -8.63
C ARG A 61 -9.21 -9.88 -7.22
N GLY A 62 -9.01 -8.59 -7.03
CA GLY A 62 -9.22 -7.86 -5.79
C GLY A 62 -9.50 -6.40 -6.14
N CYS A 63 -8.68 -5.48 -5.64
CA CYS A 63 -8.77 -4.06 -5.95
C CYS A 63 -7.40 -3.40 -6.09
N VAL A 64 -7.37 -2.23 -6.71
CA VAL A 64 -6.23 -1.30 -6.68
C VAL A 64 -6.76 0.05 -6.20
N GLU A 65 -6.27 0.53 -5.05
CA GLU A 65 -6.53 1.89 -4.58
C GLU A 65 -5.53 2.85 -5.24
N VAL A 66 -6.03 3.93 -5.86
CA VAL A 66 -5.20 5.00 -6.43
C VAL A 66 -5.22 6.19 -5.50
N ARG A 67 -4.05 6.57 -4.99
CA ARG A 67 -3.91 7.69 -4.05
C ARG A 67 -2.70 8.55 -4.42
N PRO A 68 -2.87 9.87 -4.59
CA PRO A 68 -1.74 10.78 -4.79
C PRO A 68 -0.76 10.73 -3.61
N VAL A 69 0.54 10.73 -3.92
CA VAL A 69 1.58 10.90 -2.90
C VAL A 69 1.61 12.37 -2.48
N MET A 70 1.77 12.62 -1.18
CA MET A 70 2.03 13.98 -0.70
C MET A 70 3.45 14.37 -1.08
N ASP A 71 3.59 15.51 -1.74
CA ASP A 71 4.89 16.13 -1.89
C ASP A 71 5.30 16.71 -0.53
N LEU A 72 6.39 16.19 0.02
CA LEU A 72 6.95 16.62 1.29
C LEU A 72 8.10 17.62 1.09
N GLU A 73 8.23 18.21 -0.10
CA GLU A 73 9.16 19.32 -0.32
C GLU A 73 8.88 20.48 0.65
N GLY A 74 9.76 20.58 1.65
CA GLY A 74 9.90 21.61 2.66
C GLY A 74 11.31 21.56 3.23
#